data_AF-A0A953NSV8-F1
#
_entry.id   AF-A0A953NSV8-F1
#
_cell.length_a   1.000
_cell.length_b   1.000
_cell.length_c   1.000
_cell.angle_alpha   90.00
_cell.angle_beta   90.00
_cell.angle_gamma   90.00
#
_symmetry.space_group_name_H-M   'P 1'
#
loop_
_entity.id
_entity.type
_entity.pdbx_description
1 polymer ?
#
loop_
_entity_poly.entity_id
_entity_poly.type
_entity_poly.pdbx_seq_one_letter_code
_entity_poly.pdbx_strand_id
1 'polypeptide(L)'
;MNGLVKLTVIIMLAIPYTACATTPKCAALAASNAPKLIQFLKEGQTGNPDPHCVEYALRRLGDERVLAAMPVLAAYLGFYRPETEMAKMGMGGSLGTIGNDFPAAFALSQMGRDALPTLVHLIETEQNATQARKNGIYTIIRIFHDGAAAIRFLRHSASTAKSIEARNRLSEAAKEAAMLCSPSERSSCESTASDNLAQTPAIPITVSNAPLSAFITALTEKTKVAICVEDQWSGDRNSLDAISVTFSSTEGESIREILDRFQRLYPQITWNLKGGIIILRTAALRSSDDDPLAAKIPPTTVTGTFDAVKRYLAAGVPGFNPAILERKGAINGQNTYDVKIEPEMTVRDVLIMLTKKYGLRWHAGIRLGKPEGDQGNGHARVVLSFTEGEVPAEAVDRRI
;
A
#
# COMPACT_ATOMS: atom_id res chain seq x y z
N MET A 1 -2.55 93.32 -44.12
CA MET A 1 -3.71 92.84 -43.33
C MET A 1 -3.18 91.89 -42.28
N ASN A 2 -3.21 92.32 -41.02
CA ASN A 2 -2.56 91.64 -39.89
C ASN A 2 -3.38 90.41 -39.47
N GLY A 3 -2.81 89.21 -39.63
CA GLY A 3 -3.37 87.96 -39.14
C GLY A 3 -2.93 87.69 -37.71
N LEU A 4 -3.87 87.84 -36.77
CA LEU A 4 -3.70 87.57 -35.34
C LEU A 4 -3.80 86.05 -35.09
N VAL A 5 -2.66 85.36 -34.94
CA VAL A 5 -2.64 83.93 -34.58
C VAL A 5 -2.76 83.80 -33.06
N LYS A 6 -3.88 83.27 -32.57
CA LYS A 6 -4.10 82.94 -31.16
C LYS A 6 -3.35 81.64 -30.81
N LEU A 7 -2.35 81.75 -29.94
CA LEU A 7 -1.62 80.62 -29.38
C LEU A 7 -2.33 80.16 -28.09
N THR A 8 -3.05 79.04 -28.16
CA THR A 8 -3.71 78.42 -27.01
C THR A 8 -2.71 77.48 -26.31
N VAL A 9 -2.24 77.87 -25.14
CA VAL A 9 -1.36 77.04 -24.29
C VAL A 9 -2.23 76.06 -23.50
N ILE A 10 -2.17 74.77 -23.85
CA ILE A 10 -2.77 73.68 -23.08
C ILE A 10 -1.77 73.28 -21.99
N ILE A 11 -2.04 73.69 -20.75
CA ILE A 11 -1.28 73.26 -19.57
C ILE A 11 -1.76 71.84 -19.21
N MET A 12 -0.99 70.82 -19.59
CA MET A 12 -1.15 69.47 -19.03
C MET A 12 -0.73 69.49 -17.56
N LEU A 13 -1.71 69.50 -16.66
CA LEU A 13 -1.48 69.19 -15.25
C LEU A 13 -1.06 67.72 -15.13
N ALA A 14 0.25 67.49 -15.00
CA ALA A 14 0.80 66.21 -14.56
C ALA A 14 0.36 65.99 -13.11
N ILE A 15 -0.73 65.25 -12.92
CA ILE A 15 -1.12 64.73 -11.61
C ILE A 15 0.00 63.77 -11.19
N PRO A 16 0.79 64.07 -10.13
CA PRO A 16 1.72 63.09 -9.60
C PRO A 16 0.88 61.95 -9.05
N TYR A 17 0.79 60.86 -9.79
CA TYR A 17 0.43 59.57 -9.23
C TYR A 17 1.54 59.22 -8.25
N THR A 18 1.43 59.72 -7.02
CA THR A 18 2.08 59.08 -5.87
C THR A 18 1.45 57.70 -5.79
N ALA A 19 2.04 56.76 -6.52
CA ALA A 19 1.80 55.35 -6.32
C ALA A 19 2.05 55.13 -4.83
N CYS A 20 0.97 54.91 -4.06
CA CYS A 20 1.09 54.31 -2.75
C CYS A 20 1.78 52.98 -3.00
N ALA A 21 3.10 52.96 -2.85
CA ALA A 21 3.87 51.74 -2.74
C ALA A 21 3.36 51.09 -1.47
N THR A 22 2.33 50.26 -1.62
CA THR A 22 1.89 49.36 -0.56
C THR A 22 3.11 48.52 -0.27
N THR A 23 3.77 48.81 0.84
CA THR A 23 4.88 47.99 1.33
C THR A 23 4.37 46.56 1.33
N PRO A 24 5.03 45.62 0.62
CA PRO A 24 4.53 44.26 0.53
C PRO A 24 4.29 43.76 1.95
N LYS A 25 3.13 43.14 2.21
CA LYS A 25 2.62 42.80 3.56
C LYS A 25 3.65 42.08 4.45
N CYS A 26 4.69 41.49 3.85
CA CYS A 26 5.75 40.75 4.52
C CYS A 26 7.16 41.33 4.27
N ALA A 27 7.29 42.64 4.03
CA ALA A 27 8.56 43.31 3.69
C ALA A 27 9.69 43.02 4.70
N ALA A 28 9.37 42.99 6.00
CA ALA A 28 10.34 42.67 7.05
C ALA A 28 10.89 41.22 6.92
N LEU A 29 10.06 40.28 6.48
CA LEU A 29 10.46 38.89 6.24
C LEU A 29 11.21 38.72 4.91
N ALA A 30 10.95 39.59 3.93
CA ALA A 30 11.62 39.50 2.63
C ALA A 30 13.14 39.66 2.72
N ALA A 31 13.61 40.50 3.65
CA ALA A 31 15.03 40.69 3.95
C ALA A 31 15.56 39.75 5.06
N SER A 32 14.74 38.84 5.57
CA SER A 32 15.11 37.94 6.67
C SER A 32 15.82 36.68 6.17
N ASN A 33 16.75 36.16 6.99
CA ASN A 33 17.44 34.90 6.73
C ASN A 33 16.67 33.71 7.31
N ALA A 34 17.09 32.49 6.96
CA ALA A 34 16.42 31.27 7.37
C ALA A 34 16.18 31.13 8.90
N PRO A 35 17.14 31.42 9.80
CA PRO A 35 16.87 31.39 11.25
C PRO A 35 15.75 32.32 11.70
N LYS A 36 15.68 33.54 11.15
CA LYS A 36 14.59 34.48 11.45
C LYS A 36 13.24 34.00 10.92
N LEU A 37 13.20 33.39 9.74
CA LEU A 37 11.98 32.80 9.18
C LEU A 37 11.50 31.61 10.03
N ILE A 38 12.41 30.74 10.47
CA ILE A 38 12.08 29.64 11.39
C ILE A 38 11.53 30.19 12.71
N GLN A 39 12.17 31.22 13.26
CA GLN A 39 11.71 31.84 14.51
C GLN A 39 10.33 32.47 14.36
N PHE A 40 10.09 33.20 13.27
CA PHE A 40 8.77 33.76 12.93
C PHE A 40 7.68 32.68 12.89
N LEU A 41 7.95 31.54 12.23
CA LEU A 41 6.99 30.44 12.19
C LEU A 41 6.75 29.80 13.56
N LYS A 42 7.79 29.65 14.40
CA LYS A 42 7.63 29.13 15.76
C LYS A 42 6.74 30.03 16.63
N GLU A 43 6.99 31.33 16.61
CA GLU A 43 6.18 32.33 17.34
C GLU A 43 4.76 32.41 16.79
N GLY A 44 4.62 32.27 15.47
CA GLY A 44 3.34 32.26 14.76
C GLY A 44 2.43 31.08 15.07
N GLN A 45 2.93 29.97 15.65
CA GLN A 45 2.08 28.83 16.04
C GLN A 45 1.16 29.16 17.21
N THR A 46 1.60 30.06 18.10
CA THR A 46 0.83 30.53 19.25
C THR A 46 0.22 31.91 19.03
N GLY A 47 0.70 32.63 18.03
CA GLY A 47 0.17 33.93 17.62
C GLY A 47 -0.96 33.80 16.60
N ASN A 48 -1.50 34.94 16.18
CA ASN A 48 -2.36 35.06 15.00
C ASN A 48 -1.57 35.78 13.88
N PRO A 49 -0.50 35.17 13.33
CA PRO A 49 0.34 35.82 12.32
C PRO A 49 -0.46 36.05 11.04
N ASP A 50 -0.07 37.06 10.25
CA ASP A 50 -0.66 37.27 8.93
C ASP A 50 -0.45 36.00 8.06
N PRO A 51 -1.53 35.37 7.57
CA PRO A 51 -1.44 34.12 6.81
C PRO A 51 -0.59 34.21 5.53
N HIS A 52 -0.52 35.37 4.87
CA HIS A 52 0.32 35.54 3.69
C HIS A 52 1.81 35.52 4.06
N CYS A 53 2.14 36.04 5.25
CA CYS A 53 3.51 36.01 5.76
C CYS A 53 3.93 34.62 6.23
N VAL A 54 2.99 33.82 6.75
CA VAL A 54 3.20 32.38 7.00
C VAL A 54 3.49 31.66 5.68
N GLU A 55 2.63 31.80 4.66
CA GLU A 55 2.86 31.17 3.35
C GLU A 55 4.21 31.57 2.76
N TYR A 56 4.56 32.86 2.81
CA TYR A 56 5.84 33.38 2.32
C TYR A 56 7.03 32.69 3.01
N ALA A 57 7.02 32.64 4.34
CA ALA A 57 8.11 32.03 5.11
C ALA A 57 8.24 30.52 4.81
N LEU A 58 7.11 29.79 4.74
CA LEU A 58 7.10 28.36 4.41
C LEU A 58 7.72 28.11 3.02
N ARG A 59 7.29 28.85 2.00
CA ARG A 59 7.81 28.73 0.63
C ARG A 59 9.30 29.05 0.58
N ARG A 60 9.72 30.16 1.20
CA ARG A 60 11.12 30.59 1.17
C ARG A 60 12.06 29.55 1.80
N LEU A 61 11.67 28.95 2.92
CA LEU A 61 12.43 27.88 3.57
C LEU A 61 12.50 26.60 2.72
N GLY A 62 11.43 26.29 1.99
CA GLY A 62 11.38 25.17 1.03
C GLY A 62 12.28 25.39 -0.19
N ASP A 63 12.24 26.58 -0.78
CA ASP A 63 13.04 26.95 -1.96
C ASP A 63 14.54 26.93 -1.64
N GLU A 64 14.92 27.39 -0.44
CA GLU A 64 16.30 27.34 0.06
C GLU A 64 16.69 25.95 0.62
N ARG A 65 15.75 25.00 0.71
CA ARG A 65 15.94 23.64 1.27
C ARG A 65 16.60 23.64 2.65
N VAL A 66 16.16 24.52 3.53
CA VAL A 66 16.75 24.67 4.88
C VAL A 66 16.39 23.47 5.75
N LEU A 67 17.30 22.49 5.89
CA LEU A 67 17.06 21.26 6.64
C LEU A 67 16.63 21.50 8.10
N ALA A 68 17.22 22.51 8.76
CA ALA A 68 16.86 22.89 10.13
C ALA A 68 15.39 23.35 10.30
N ALA A 69 14.70 23.68 9.19
CA ALA A 69 13.31 24.07 9.21
C ALA A 69 12.33 22.88 9.20
N MET A 70 12.77 21.65 8.92
CA MET A 70 11.85 20.50 8.75
C MET A 70 10.86 20.32 9.91
N PRO A 71 11.27 20.36 11.20
CA PRO A 71 10.31 20.19 12.29
C PRO A 71 9.25 21.30 12.34
N VAL A 72 9.63 22.55 12.07
CA VAL A 72 8.65 23.66 12.06
C VAL A 72 7.74 23.57 10.82
N LEU A 73 8.27 23.19 9.66
CA LEU A 73 7.46 22.97 8.45
C LEU A 73 6.43 21.86 8.68
N ALA A 74 6.82 20.75 9.32
CA ALA A 74 5.91 19.64 9.60
C ALA A 74 4.72 20.05 10.49
N ALA A 75 4.95 20.92 11.47
CA ALA A 75 3.88 21.48 12.30
C ALA A 75 2.89 22.37 11.52
N TYR A 76 3.29 22.88 10.35
CA TYR A 76 2.43 23.65 9.43
C TYR A 76 1.82 22.80 8.31
N LEU A 77 1.92 21.46 8.35
CA LEU A 77 1.35 20.62 7.29
C LEU A 77 -0.17 20.74 7.16
N GLY A 78 -0.89 21.14 8.22
CA GLY A 78 -2.33 21.43 8.15
C GLY A 78 -2.67 22.85 7.65
N PHE A 79 -1.68 23.73 7.47
CA PHE A 79 -1.91 25.12 7.09
C PHE A 79 -2.29 25.25 5.61
N TYR A 80 -3.53 25.70 5.38
CA TYR A 80 -4.04 26.02 4.05
C TYR A 80 -3.60 27.43 3.65
N ARG A 81 -3.10 27.59 2.42
CA ARG A 81 -2.67 28.91 1.95
C ARG A 81 -3.83 29.91 1.86
N PRO A 82 -3.58 31.21 2.02
CA PRO A 82 -4.60 32.22 1.78
C PRO A 82 -5.07 32.22 0.32
N GLU A 83 -6.37 32.45 0.11
CA GLU A 83 -6.91 32.62 -1.24
C GLU A 83 -6.42 33.92 -1.87
N THR A 84 -5.86 33.81 -3.08
CA THR A 84 -5.52 34.97 -3.91
C THR A 84 -6.79 35.57 -4.52
N GLU A 85 -6.80 36.87 -4.84
CA GLU A 85 -7.92 37.52 -5.53
C GLU A 85 -8.29 36.81 -6.86
N MET A 86 -7.29 36.33 -7.61
CA MET A 86 -7.53 35.55 -8.83
C MET A 86 -8.24 34.22 -8.54
N ALA A 87 -7.90 33.55 -7.43
CA ALA A 87 -8.58 32.31 -7.03
C ALA A 87 -10.04 32.57 -6.64
N LYS A 88 -10.32 33.68 -5.93
CA LYS A 88 -11.69 34.10 -5.60
C LYS A 88 -12.53 34.40 -6.85
N MET A 89 -11.89 34.90 -7.91
CA MET A 89 -12.52 35.14 -9.20
C MET A 89 -12.63 33.89 -10.10
N GLY A 90 -12.24 32.71 -9.60
CA GLY A 90 -12.24 31.47 -10.40
C GLY A 90 -11.18 31.43 -11.51
N MET A 91 -10.23 32.38 -11.52
CA MET A 91 -9.17 32.51 -12.53
C MET A 91 -7.80 31.98 -12.05
N GLY A 92 -7.70 31.49 -10.81
CA GLY A 92 -6.51 30.79 -10.34
C GLY A 92 -6.36 29.45 -11.06
N GLY A 93 -5.31 29.27 -11.86
CA GLY A 93 -5.03 28.00 -12.55
C GLY A 93 -4.97 26.81 -11.57
N SER A 94 -5.37 25.62 -12.04
CA SER A 94 -5.40 24.31 -11.35
C SER A 94 -5.24 24.37 -9.81
N LEU A 95 -6.21 25.04 -9.17
CA LEU A 95 -6.45 24.96 -7.73
C LEU A 95 -6.83 23.50 -7.42
N GLY A 96 -6.31 22.91 -6.34
CA GLY A 96 -6.75 21.59 -5.90
C GLY A 96 -5.70 20.48 -5.89
N THR A 97 -4.41 20.77 -6.12
CA THR A 97 -3.37 19.80 -5.73
C THR A 97 -2.88 20.14 -4.33
N ILE A 98 -2.70 19.12 -3.48
CA ILE A 98 -2.22 19.30 -2.10
C ILE A 98 -0.92 20.12 -2.05
N GLY A 99 -0.02 19.93 -3.02
CA GLY A 99 1.21 20.72 -3.10
C GLY A 99 1.02 22.20 -3.41
N ASN A 100 -0.08 22.60 -4.04
CA ASN A 100 -0.37 24.02 -4.27
C ASN A 100 -1.06 24.63 -3.04
N ASP A 101 -1.94 23.88 -2.40
CA ASP A 101 -2.83 24.41 -1.36
C ASP A 101 -2.24 24.34 0.05
N PHE A 102 -1.23 23.50 0.27
CA PHE A 102 -0.54 23.34 1.55
C PHE A 102 0.97 23.64 1.39
N PRO A 103 1.41 24.90 1.62
CA PRO A 103 2.78 25.34 1.37
C PRO A 103 3.85 24.53 2.12
N ALA A 104 3.56 24.05 3.32
CA ALA A 104 4.47 23.20 4.09
C ALA A 104 4.72 21.84 3.42
N ALA A 105 3.68 21.22 2.84
CA ALA A 105 3.81 19.96 2.11
C ALA A 105 4.71 20.16 0.87
N PHE A 106 4.51 21.26 0.15
CA PHE A 106 5.40 21.65 -0.94
C PHE A 106 6.84 21.81 -0.47
N ALA A 107 7.08 22.64 0.55
CA ALA A 107 8.41 22.92 1.08
C ALA A 107 9.15 21.65 1.51
N LEU A 108 8.48 20.75 2.23
CA LEU A 108 9.06 19.46 2.64
C LEU A 108 9.34 18.55 1.43
N SER A 109 8.48 18.54 0.41
CA SER A 109 8.76 17.77 -0.82
C SER A 109 9.98 18.28 -1.58
N GLN A 110 10.25 19.58 -1.55
CA GLN A 110 11.43 20.19 -2.18
C GLN A 110 12.73 19.79 -1.48
N MET A 111 12.67 19.43 -0.20
CA MET A 111 13.78 18.88 0.57
C MET A 111 14.02 17.38 0.28
N GLY A 112 13.08 16.71 -0.38
CA GLY A 112 13.24 15.34 -0.82
C GLY A 112 13.39 14.35 0.34
N ARG A 113 14.32 13.40 0.20
CA ARG A 113 14.47 12.27 1.13
C ARG A 113 14.88 12.69 2.55
N ASP A 114 15.55 13.82 2.71
CA ASP A 114 15.97 14.32 4.01
C ASP A 114 14.76 14.66 4.92
N ALA A 115 13.60 14.95 4.33
CA ALA A 115 12.37 15.23 5.08
C ALA A 115 11.66 13.96 5.61
N LEU A 116 12.02 12.77 5.11
CA LEU A 116 11.31 11.53 5.42
C LEU A 116 11.28 11.18 6.93
N PRO A 117 12.38 11.31 7.70
CA PRO A 117 12.34 11.04 9.14
C PRO A 117 11.37 11.95 9.89
N THR A 118 11.29 13.24 9.52
CA THR A 118 10.36 14.19 10.12
C THR A 118 8.91 13.85 9.76
N LEU A 119 8.63 13.46 8.51
CA LEU A 119 7.30 13.06 8.07
C LEU A 119 6.84 11.75 8.74
N VAL A 120 7.74 10.78 8.93
CA VAL A 120 7.47 9.57 9.70
C VAL A 120 7.14 9.93 11.14
N HIS A 121 7.98 10.74 11.79
CA HIS A 121 7.74 11.16 13.17
C HIS A 121 6.39 11.86 13.33
N LEU A 122 6.01 12.74 12.40
CA LEU A 122 4.68 13.37 12.39
C LEU A 122 3.56 12.32 12.38
N ILE A 123 3.61 11.33 11.48
CA ILE A 123 2.60 10.27 11.39
C ILE A 123 2.58 9.41 12.66
N GLU A 124 3.76 9.14 13.24
CA GLU A 124 3.88 8.43 14.51
C GLU A 124 3.27 9.19 15.68
N THR A 125 3.30 10.52 15.70
CA THR A 125 2.81 11.30 16.86
C THR A 125 1.40 11.84 16.69
N GLU A 126 0.96 12.11 15.46
CA GLU A 126 -0.32 12.75 15.17
C GLU A 126 -1.48 11.79 15.49
N GLN A 127 -2.26 12.18 16.48
CA GLN A 127 -3.43 11.43 16.89
C GLN A 127 -4.60 11.87 16.00
N ASN A 128 -5.29 10.91 15.39
CA ASN A 128 -6.39 11.09 14.43
C ASN A 128 -5.96 11.34 12.97
N ALA A 129 -6.92 11.16 12.05
CA ALA A 129 -6.78 11.38 10.62
C ALA A 129 -6.82 12.87 10.25
N THR A 130 -5.95 13.67 10.89
CA THR A 130 -5.88 15.12 10.69
C THR A 130 -5.46 15.46 9.27
N GLN A 131 -5.77 16.68 8.84
CA GLN A 131 -5.31 17.19 7.54
C GLN A 131 -3.77 17.18 7.45
N ALA A 132 -3.07 17.44 8.56
CA ALA A 132 -1.61 17.40 8.62
C ALA A 132 -1.07 15.98 8.32
N ARG A 133 -1.69 14.93 8.88
CA ARG A 133 -1.31 13.54 8.58
C ARG A 133 -1.50 13.21 7.09
N LYS A 134 -2.67 13.55 6.53
CA LYS A 134 -2.97 13.31 5.10
C LYS A 134 -1.98 14.03 4.19
N ASN A 135 -1.66 15.29 4.52
CA ASN A 135 -0.68 16.07 3.78
C ASN A 135 0.74 15.51 3.93
N GLY A 136 1.09 14.99 5.11
CA GLY A 136 2.35 14.28 5.35
C GLY A 136 2.48 13.03 4.48
N ILE A 137 1.43 12.20 4.42
CA ILE A 137 1.37 11.00 3.56
C ILE A 137 1.53 11.39 2.08
N TYR A 138 0.77 12.38 1.61
CA TYR A 138 0.89 12.90 0.24
C TYR A 138 2.32 13.41 -0.04
N THR A 139 2.94 14.09 0.92
CA THR A 139 4.32 14.60 0.79
C THR A 139 5.31 13.44 0.61
N ILE A 140 5.16 12.35 1.36
CA ILE A 140 5.99 11.14 1.19
C ILE A 140 5.82 10.58 -0.23
N ILE A 141 4.59 10.39 -0.72
CA ILE A 141 4.33 9.91 -2.08
C ILE A 141 5.01 10.80 -3.12
N ARG A 142 4.90 12.11 -2.96
CA ARG A 142 5.53 13.09 -3.85
C ARG A 142 7.06 13.01 -3.83
N ILE A 143 7.68 12.78 -2.67
CA ILE A 143 9.14 12.62 -2.55
C ILE A 143 9.64 11.38 -3.29
N PHE A 144 8.86 10.28 -3.29
CA PHE A 144 9.25 9.05 -3.97
C PHE A 144 8.96 9.04 -5.47
N HIS A 145 7.98 9.82 -5.94
CA HIS A 145 7.44 9.79 -7.31
C HIS A 145 6.86 8.43 -7.77
N ASP A 146 7.00 7.38 -6.97
CA ASP A 146 6.42 6.04 -7.12
C ASP A 146 5.60 5.74 -5.85
N GLY A 147 4.28 5.58 -6.02
CA GLY A 147 3.36 5.29 -4.93
C GLY A 147 3.68 3.97 -4.22
N ALA A 148 4.08 2.93 -4.96
CA ALA A 148 4.45 1.64 -4.37
C ALA A 148 5.74 1.75 -3.54
N ALA A 149 6.71 2.57 -3.97
CA ALA A 149 7.91 2.84 -3.17
C ALA A 149 7.59 3.58 -1.86
N ALA A 150 6.71 4.58 -1.90
CA ALA A 150 6.25 5.29 -0.71
C ALA A 150 5.52 4.36 0.28
N ILE A 151 4.66 3.47 -0.21
CA ILE A 151 3.95 2.49 0.62
C ILE A 151 4.94 1.50 1.25
N ARG A 152 5.92 0.99 0.49
CA ARG A 152 6.99 0.14 1.04
C ARG A 152 7.75 0.86 2.15
N PHE A 153 8.07 2.13 1.95
CA PHE A 153 8.73 2.96 2.95
C PHE A 153 7.90 3.09 4.24
N LEU A 154 6.63 3.47 4.14
CA LEU A 154 5.73 3.61 5.30
C LEU A 154 5.58 2.29 6.09
N ARG A 155 5.47 1.16 5.37
CA ARG A 155 5.41 -0.16 5.99
C ARG A 155 6.70 -0.55 6.68
N HIS A 156 7.84 -0.26 6.07
CA HIS A 156 9.12 -0.48 6.71
C HIS A 156 9.23 0.36 7.99
N SER A 157 8.88 1.65 7.93
CA SER A 157 8.81 2.50 9.12
C SER A 157 7.88 1.92 10.20
N ALA A 158 6.71 1.40 9.82
CA ALA A 158 5.79 0.72 10.75
C ALA A 158 6.45 -0.49 11.43
N SER A 159 7.16 -1.33 10.67
CA SER A 159 7.85 -2.50 11.22
C SER A 159 8.97 -2.14 12.21
N THR A 160 9.62 -0.99 12.01
CA THR A 160 10.69 -0.48 12.90
C THR A 160 10.18 0.42 14.02
N ALA A 161 8.88 0.71 14.07
CA ALA A 161 8.31 1.63 15.05
C ALA A 161 8.41 1.03 16.46
N LYS A 162 8.76 1.90 17.43
CA LYS A 162 9.03 1.51 18.82
C LYS A 162 7.78 1.19 19.62
N SER A 163 6.61 1.66 19.19
CA SER A 163 5.33 1.43 19.88
C SER A 163 4.31 0.81 18.93
N ILE A 164 3.35 0.07 19.51
CA ILE A 164 2.26 -0.57 18.76
C ILE A 164 1.38 0.50 18.10
N GLU A 165 1.15 1.62 18.78
CA GLU A 165 0.33 2.72 18.27
C GLU A 165 0.99 3.41 17.07
N ALA A 166 2.30 3.65 17.13
CA ALA A 166 3.08 4.22 16.03
C ALA A 166 3.09 3.27 14.81
N ARG A 167 3.31 1.97 15.06
CA ARG A 167 3.20 0.91 14.03
C ARG A 167 1.82 0.92 13.36
N ASN A 168 0.75 1.00 14.14
CA ASN A 168 -0.62 1.02 13.62
C ASN A 168 -0.88 2.28 12.78
N ARG A 169 -0.46 3.47 13.24
CA ARG A 169 -0.61 4.72 12.49
C ARG A 169 0.14 4.70 11.16
N LEU A 170 1.39 4.21 11.14
CA LEU A 170 2.19 4.11 9.92
C LEU A 170 1.64 3.03 8.97
N SER A 171 1.11 1.93 9.50
CA SER A 171 0.44 0.90 8.69
C SER A 171 -0.84 1.44 8.04
N GLU A 172 -1.62 2.22 8.79
CA GLU A 172 -2.81 2.88 8.26
C GLU A 172 -2.45 3.95 7.22
N ALA A 173 -1.40 4.73 7.48
CA ALA A 173 -0.85 5.67 6.51
C ALA A 173 -0.44 4.98 5.19
N ALA A 174 0.10 3.76 5.24
CA ALA A 174 0.43 2.99 4.05
C ALA A 174 -0.82 2.58 3.25
N LYS A 175 -1.93 2.25 3.93
CA LYS A 175 -3.22 1.99 3.26
C LYS A 175 -3.82 3.25 2.66
N GLU A 176 -3.79 4.36 3.40
CA GLU A 176 -4.20 5.68 2.89
C GLU A 176 -3.38 6.08 1.66
N ALA A 177 -2.07 5.85 1.67
CA ALA A 177 -1.21 6.11 0.53
C ALA A 177 -1.61 5.30 -0.71
N ALA A 178 -2.06 4.05 -0.56
CA ALA A 178 -2.54 3.24 -1.67
C ALA A 178 -3.79 3.83 -2.35
N MET A 179 -4.67 4.49 -1.59
CA MET A 179 -5.85 5.16 -2.13
C MET A 179 -5.49 6.41 -2.96
N LEU A 180 -4.29 6.97 -2.76
CA LEU A 180 -3.80 8.15 -3.48
C LEU A 180 -3.02 7.79 -4.75
N CYS A 181 -2.79 6.51 -5.03
CA CYS A 181 -2.09 6.09 -6.24
C CYS A 181 -2.90 6.37 -7.51
N SER A 182 -2.19 6.61 -8.60
CA SER A 182 -2.81 6.79 -9.92
C SER A 182 -3.60 5.54 -10.32
N PRO A 183 -4.64 5.64 -11.16
CA PRO A 183 -5.40 4.48 -11.61
C PRO A 183 -4.54 3.36 -12.22
N SER A 184 -3.47 3.72 -12.94
CA SER A 184 -2.52 2.77 -13.53
C SER A 184 -1.65 2.02 -12.53
N GLU A 185 -1.43 2.58 -11.33
CA GLU A 185 -0.54 2.00 -10.30
C GLU A 185 -1.33 1.34 -9.16
N ARG A 186 -2.66 1.51 -9.14
CA ARG A 186 -3.52 1.15 -8.02
C ARG A 186 -3.36 -0.30 -7.58
N SER A 187 -3.32 -1.25 -8.51
CA SER A 187 -3.14 -2.69 -8.20
C SER A 187 -1.80 -2.97 -7.51
N SER A 188 -0.72 -2.36 -7.98
CA SER A 188 0.62 -2.46 -7.38
C SER A 188 0.63 -1.85 -5.97
N CYS A 189 0.07 -0.65 -5.81
CA CYS A 189 -0.04 0.03 -4.53
C CYS A 189 -0.88 -0.75 -3.51
N GLU A 190 -2.07 -1.21 -3.90
CA GLU A 190 -2.95 -2.01 -3.06
C GLU A 190 -2.27 -3.32 -2.64
N SER A 191 -1.60 -4.01 -3.57
CA SER A 191 -0.86 -5.23 -3.24
C SER A 191 0.27 -4.99 -2.22
N THR A 192 0.95 -3.84 -2.33
CA THR A 192 2.00 -3.42 -1.40
C THR A 192 1.41 -3.04 -0.04
N ALA A 193 0.29 -2.30 -0.02
CA ALA A 193 -0.34 -1.86 1.22
C ALA A 193 -1.00 -3.02 1.98
N SER A 194 -1.60 -3.98 1.28
CA SER A 194 -2.23 -5.18 1.84
C SER A 194 -1.24 -6.26 2.30
N ASP A 195 0.07 -6.02 2.22
CA ASP A 195 1.03 -6.99 2.73
C ASP A 195 0.86 -7.11 4.26
N ASN A 196 0.13 -8.11 4.76
CA ASN A 196 -0.15 -8.18 6.20
C ASN A 196 1.05 -8.69 7.01
N LEU A 197 2.21 -8.93 6.38
CA LEU A 197 3.33 -9.60 7.03
C LEU A 197 4.06 -8.75 8.07
N ALA A 198 3.82 -7.45 8.09
CA ALA A 198 4.33 -6.54 9.12
C ALA A 198 3.51 -6.60 10.42
N GLN A 199 2.37 -7.30 10.43
CA GLN A 199 1.61 -7.52 11.66
C GLN A 199 2.40 -8.42 12.61
N THR A 200 2.33 -8.08 13.89
CA THR A 200 2.83 -8.92 14.98
C THR A 200 1.68 -9.81 15.44
N PRO A 201 1.86 -11.13 15.57
CA PRO A 201 0.86 -12.00 16.19
C PRO A 201 0.58 -11.50 17.60
N ALA A 202 -0.69 -11.44 17.95
CA ALA A 202 -1.11 -11.04 19.30
C ALA A 202 -0.58 -11.99 20.40
N ILE A 203 -0.25 -13.23 20.04
CA ILE A 203 0.21 -14.28 20.96
C ILE A 203 1.31 -15.10 20.28
N PRO A 204 2.39 -15.46 21.00
CA PRO A 204 3.39 -16.41 20.52
C PRO A 204 2.79 -17.69 19.94
N ILE A 205 3.34 -18.16 18.84
CA ILE A 205 2.98 -19.42 18.20
C ILE A 205 3.95 -20.47 18.69
N THR A 206 3.44 -21.52 19.33
CA THR A 206 4.25 -22.66 19.75
C THR A 206 3.64 -23.94 19.21
N VAL A 207 4.41 -24.66 18.41
CA VAL A 207 4.13 -26.01 17.94
C VAL A 207 5.33 -26.89 18.26
N SER A 208 5.09 -28.10 18.74
CA SER A 208 6.14 -29.04 19.13
C SER A 208 5.82 -30.41 18.56
N ASN A 209 6.72 -30.94 17.73
CA ASN A 209 6.59 -32.23 17.06
C ASN A 209 5.19 -32.43 16.43
N ALA A 210 4.68 -31.40 15.77
CA ALA A 210 3.34 -31.37 15.19
C ALA A 210 3.44 -31.38 13.65
N PRO A 211 2.44 -31.87 12.91
CA PRO A 211 2.46 -31.78 11.45
C PRO A 211 2.49 -30.32 11.00
N LEU A 212 3.05 -30.04 9.82
CA LEU A 212 3.09 -28.67 9.26
C LEU A 212 1.71 -28.00 9.22
N SER A 213 0.66 -28.78 8.94
CA SER A 213 -0.72 -28.31 8.95
C SER A 213 -1.14 -27.70 10.29
N ALA A 214 -0.61 -28.19 11.42
CA ALA A 214 -0.85 -27.62 12.74
C ALA A 214 -0.15 -26.26 12.91
N PHE A 215 1.08 -26.11 12.41
CA PHE A 215 1.77 -24.81 12.38
C PHE A 215 1.01 -23.78 11.54
N ILE A 216 0.58 -24.16 10.34
CA ILE A 216 -0.19 -23.30 9.43
C ILE A 216 -1.49 -22.88 10.08
N THR A 217 -2.19 -23.82 10.73
CA THR A 217 -3.43 -23.55 11.45
C THR A 217 -3.20 -22.55 12.58
N ALA A 218 -2.19 -22.81 13.43
CA ALA A 218 -1.84 -21.91 14.53
C ALA A 218 -1.45 -20.51 14.03
N LEU A 219 -0.63 -20.42 12.98
CA LEU A 219 -0.24 -19.15 12.37
C LEU A 219 -1.44 -18.41 11.80
N THR A 220 -2.32 -19.09 11.07
CA THR A 220 -3.55 -18.51 10.51
C THR A 220 -4.49 -18.00 11.61
N GLU A 221 -4.71 -18.79 12.66
CA GLU A 221 -5.62 -18.44 13.76
C GLU A 221 -5.14 -17.22 14.54
N LYS A 222 -3.84 -17.13 14.82
CA LYS A 222 -3.22 -16.05 15.60
C LYS A 222 -3.00 -14.77 14.82
N THR A 223 -2.85 -14.86 13.50
CA THR A 223 -2.52 -13.71 12.65
C THR A 223 -3.67 -13.25 11.77
N LYS A 224 -4.71 -14.09 11.62
CA LYS A 224 -5.80 -13.90 10.65
C LYS A 224 -5.33 -13.76 9.20
N VAL A 225 -4.07 -14.08 8.90
CA VAL A 225 -3.55 -14.08 7.53
C VAL A 225 -3.88 -15.41 6.87
N ALA A 226 -4.43 -15.34 5.66
CA ALA A 226 -4.67 -16.53 4.87
C ALA A 226 -3.35 -17.16 4.42
N ILE A 227 -3.20 -18.44 4.68
CA ILE A 227 -2.06 -19.25 4.26
C ILE A 227 -2.57 -20.35 3.34
N CYS A 228 -1.92 -20.48 2.20
CA CYS A 228 -2.15 -21.53 1.22
C CYS A 228 -0.87 -22.33 1.02
N VAL A 229 -1.04 -23.58 0.62
CA VAL A 229 0.06 -24.54 0.55
C VAL A 229 0.13 -25.11 -0.85
N GLU A 230 1.32 -25.12 -1.43
CA GLU A 230 1.65 -25.80 -2.68
C GLU A 230 2.71 -26.85 -2.37
N ASP A 231 2.39 -28.10 -2.66
CA ASP A 231 3.29 -29.23 -2.45
C ASP A 231 3.42 -30.06 -3.72
N GLN A 232 4.56 -30.72 -3.90
CA GLN A 232 4.73 -31.74 -4.91
C GLN A 232 4.49 -33.10 -4.27
N TRP A 233 3.36 -33.73 -4.60
CA TRP A 233 3.02 -35.03 -4.04
C TRP A 233 3.71 -36.14 -4.84
N SER A 234 4.78 -36.73 -4.27
CA SER A 234 5.57 -37.80 -4.90
C SER A 234 5.15 -39.23 -4.57
N GLY A 235 4.00 -39.46 -3.90
CA GLY A 235 3.58 -40.79 -3.44
C GLY A 235 4.42 -41.38 -2.28
N ASP A 236 5.70 -41.02 -2.18
CA ASP A 236 6.63 -41.46 -1.15
C ASP A 236 7.14 -40.30 -0.29
N ARG A 237 6.88 -40.37 1.03
CA ARG A 237 7.55 -39.72 2.20
C ARG A 237 7.83 -38.21 2.20
N ASN A 238 7.63 -37.49 1.11
CA ASN A 238 7.99 -36.08 0.97
C ASN A 238 6.77 -35.14 0.92
N SER A 239 5.57 -35.65 1.25
CA SER A 239 4.40 -34.78 1.47
C SER A 239 4.66 -33.86 2.66
N LEU A 240 4.23 -32.60 2.55
CA LEU A 240 4.21 -31.65 3.66
C LEU A 240 3.48 -32.17 4.89
N ASP A 241 2.51 -33.07 4.72
CA ASP A 241 1.79 -33.72 5.82
C ASP A 241 2.70 -34.64 6.65
N ALA A 242 3.83 -35.09 6.11
CA ALA A 242 4.83 -35.90 6.80
C ALA A 242 5.88 -35.07 7.57
N ILE A 243 5.91 -33.74 7.38
CA ILE A 243 6.88 -32.88 8.05
C ILE A 243 6.40 -32.58 9.47
N SER A 244 7.07 -33.16 10.45
CA SER A 244 6.95 -32.74 11.86
C SER A 244 7.77 -31.47 12.10
N VAL A 245 7.10 -30.43 12.60
CA VAL A 245 7.69 -29.15 12.93
C VAL A 245 7.68 -28.89 14.43
N THR A 246 8.78 -28.31 14.91
CA THR A 246 8.95 -27.77 16.25
C THR A 246 9.37 -26.32 16.08
N PHE A 247 8.48 -25.40 16.44
CA PHE A 247 8.68 -23.98 16.22
C PHE A 247 8.03 -23.20 17.36
N SER A 248 8.76 -22.23 17.90
CA SER A 248 8.21 -21.20 18.79
C SER A 248 8.47 -19.82 18.18
N SER A 249 7.49 -18.92 18.26
CA SER A 249 7.67 -17.49 18.02
C SER A 249 7.90 -16.74 19.32
N THR A 250 8.57 -15.60 19.24
CA THR A 250 8.65 -14.67 20.38
C THR A 250 7.50 -13.68 20.32
N GLU A 251 7.09 -13.15 21.47
CA GLU A 251 6.17 -12.01 21.51
C GLU A 251 6.80 -10.83 20.77
N GLY A 252 6.00 -10.06 20.02
CA GLY A 252 6.52 -8.93 19.25
C GLY A 252 6.99 -9.25 17.83
N GLU A 253 7.32 -10.51 17.55
CA GLU A 253 7.88 -10.94 16.25
C GLU A 253 6.85 -10.79 15.12
N SER A 254 7.22 -10.20 14.00
CA SER A 254 6.32 -10.08 12.83
C SER A 254 6.09 -11.42 12.14
N ILE A 255 5.00 -11.55 11.39
CA ILE A 255 4.71 -12.74 10.57
C ILE A 255 5.86 -13.01 9.61
N ARG A 256 6.44 -11.95 9.02
CA ARG A 256 7.61 -12.09 8.14
C ARG A 256 8.80 -12.71 8.85
N GLU A 257 9.16 -12.23 10.03
CA GLU A 257 10.27 -12.77 10.83
C GLU A 257 10.03 -14.23 11.22
N ILE A 258 8.78 -14.56 11.58
CA ILE A 258 8.34 -15.94 11.84
C ILE A 258 8.56 -16.82 10.61
N LEU A 259 8.09 -16.41 9.43
CA LEU A 259 8.23 -17.17 8.19
C LEU A 259 9.68 -17.28 7.72
N ASP A 260 10.47 -16.21 7.85
CA ASP A 260 11.89 -16.20 7.52
C ASP A 260 12.68 -17.13 8.45
N ARG A 261 12.38 -17.14 9.75
CA ARG A 261 13.00 -18.10 10.68
C ARG A 261 12.53 -19.53 10.39
N PHE A 262 11.25 -19.70 10.11
CA PHE A 262 10.68 -21.00 9.76
C PHE A 262 11.36 -21.58 8.51
N GLN A 263 11.53 -20.81 7.45
CA GLN A 263 12.27 -21.23 6.25
C GLN A 263 13.75 -21.53 6.53
N ARG A 264 14.42 -20.80 7.44
CA ARG A 264 15.79 -21.14 7.85
C ARG A 264 15.88 -22.50 8.56
N LEU A 265 14.88 -22.83 9.38
CA LEU A 265 14.81 -24.11 10.09
C LEU A 265 14.37 -25.27 9.17
N TYR A 266 13.54 -24.97 8.17
CA TYR A 266 12.99 -25.92 7.21
C TYR A 266 13.28 -25.45 5.78
N PRO A 267 14.53 -25.54 5.31
CA PRO A 267 14.96 -24.97 4.00
C PRO A 267 14.28 -25.62 2.79
N GLN A 268 13.69 -26.80 2.96
CA GLN A 268 12.83 -27.43 1.96
C GLN A 268 11.46 -26.75 1.82
N ILE A 269 11.10 -25.85 2.73
CA ILE A 269 9.89 -25.03 2.66
C ILE A 269 10.31 -23.60 2.33
N THR A 270 9.60 -23.01 1.39
CA THR A 270 9.85 -21.67 0.91
C THR A 270 8.53 -20.93 0.93
N TRP A 271 8.57 -19.62 1.12
CA TRP A 271 7.33 -18.85 1.18
C TRP A 271 7.41 -17.63 0.29
N ASN A 272 6.27 -17.23 -0.25
CA ASN A 272 6.11 -15.93 -0.87
C ASN A 272 4.75 -15.33 -0.52
N LEU A 273 4.64 -14.03 -0.70
CA LEU A 273 3.39 -13.32 -0.56
C LEU A 273 2.85 -12.99 -1.95
N LYS A 274 1.64 -13.45 -2.25
CA LYS A 274 0.97 -13.09 -3.50
C LYS A 274 -0.44 -12.61 -3.20
N GLY A 275 -0.68 -11.34 -3.52
CA GLY A 275 -1.94 -10.68 -3.20
C GLY A 275 -2.30 -10.78 -1.72
N GLY A 276 -1.40 -10.55 -0.77
CA GLY A 276 -1.74 -10.59 0.66
C GLY A 276 -2.04 -12.00 1.24
N ILE A 277 -1.83 -13.06 0.46
CA ILE A 277 -1.89 -14.46 0.91
C ILE A 277 -0.48 -15.01 0.98
N ILE A 278 -0.15 -15.67 2.09
CA ILE A 278 1.11 -16.41 2.23
C ILE A 278 0.95 -17.72 1.48
N ILE A 279 1.82 -17.98 0.52
CA ILE A 279 1.89 -19.27 -0.16
C ILE A 279 3.17 -19.96 0.31
N LEU A 280 3.00 -21.10 0.99
CA LEU A 280 4.09 -22.00 1.36
C LEU A 280 4.29 -23.02 0.24
N ARG A 281 5.52 -23.20 -0.21
CA ARG A 281 5.91 -24.10 -1.29
C ARG A 281 6.99 -25.06 -0.85
N THR A 282 6.92 -26.33 -1.24
CA THR A 282 8.10 -27.20 -1.16
C THR A 282 9.14 -26.82 -2.20
N ALA A 283 10.41 -26.93 -1.85
CA ALA A 283 11.53 -26.60 -2.72
C ALA A 283 11.56 -27.45 -4.01
N ALA A 284 10.91 -28.61 -3.98
CA ALA A 284 10.76 -29.51 -5.12
C ALA A 284 9.93 -28.90 -6.27
N LEU A 285 9.06 -27.92 -5.97
CA LEU A 285 8.30 -27.16 -6.99
C LEU A 285 9.12 -26.07 -7.69
N ARG A 286 10.42 -25.90 -7.39
CA ARG A 286 11.24 -24.86 -8.00
C ARG A 286 11.67 -25.27 -9.41
N SER A 287 11.32 -24.44 -10.40
CA SER A 287 11.78 -24.43 -11.81
C SER A 287 11.00 -25.20 -12.87
N SER A 288 9.84 -25.78 -12.56
CA SER A 288 9.04 -26.43 -13.60
C SER A 288 8.32 -25.38 -14.45
N ASP A 289 8.69 -25.28 -15.73
CA ASP A 289 7.87 -24.64 -16.78
C ASP A 289 6.45 -25.26 -16.85
N ASP A 290 6.26 -26.42 -16.20
CA ASP A 290 5.00 -27.15 -16.08
C ASP A 290 4.25 -26.89 -14.76
N ASP A 291 4.48 -25.77 -14.06
CA ASP A 291 3.64 -25.38 -12.91
C ASP A 291 2.18 -25.19 -13.37
N PRO A 292 1.28 -26.15 -13.08
CA PRO A 292 -0.09 -26.11 -13.59
C PRO A 292 -0.90 -24.97 -12.93
N LEU A 293 -0.44 -24.42 -11.81
CA LEU A 293 -1.06 -23.27 -11.17
C LEU A 293 -0.68 -21.94 -11.86
N ALA A 294 0.38 -21.95 -12.68
CA ALA A 294 0.79 -20.83 -13.52
C ALA A 294 0.07 -20.81 -14.89
N ALA A 295 -0.71 -21.86 -15.22
CA ALA A 295 -1.49 -21.91 -16.46
C ALA A 295 -2.51 -20.76 -16.52
N LYS A 296 -2.52 -20.03 -17.64
CA LYS A 296 -3.48 -18.95 -17.92
C LYS A 296 -4.86 -19.54 -18.21
N ILE A 297 -5.89 -18.87 -17.72
CA ILE A 297 -7.28 -19.27 -17.93
C ILE A 297 -7.94 -18.28 -18.90
N PRO A 298 -8.78 -18.73 -19.85
CA PRO A 298 -9.55 -17.81 -20.69
C PRO A 298 -10.42 -16.85 -19.86
N PRO A 299 -10.53 -15.57 -20.24
CA PRO A 299 -11.35 -14.61 -19.51
C PRO A 299 -12.83 -15.02 -19.56
N THR A 300 -13.51 -14.96 -18.42
CA THR A 300 -14.95 -15.27 -18.30
C THR A 300 -15.52 -14.76 -16.98
N THR A 301 -16.82 -14.89 -16.80
CA THR A 301 -17.46 -14.81 -15.48
C THR A 301 -18.06 -16.17 -15.14
N VAL A 302 -17.68 -16.72 -13.99
CA VAL A 302 -18.27 -17.95 -13.44
C VAL A 302 -19.11 -17.60 -12.24
N THR A 303 -20.42 -17.75 -12.38
CA THR A 303 -21.37 -17.61 -11.28
C THR A 303 -22.00 -18.97 -10.99
N GLY A 304 -21.89 -19.47 -9.75
CA GLY A 304 -22.48 -20.74 -9.37
C GLY A 304 -21.92 -21.34 -8.09
N THR A 305 -22.23 -22.61 -7.83
CA THR A 305 -21.69 -23.31 -6.66
C THR A 305 -20.18 -23.51 -6.77
N PHE A 306 -19.55 -23.90 -5.67
CA PHE A 306 -18.13 -24.26 -5.66
C PHE A 306 -17.79 -25.30 -6.74
N ASP A 307 -18.67 -26.28 -6.95
CA ASP A 307 -18.51 -27.31 -7.99
C ASP A 307 -18.59 -26.76 -9.42
N ALA A 308 -19.31 -25.65 -9.64
CA ALA A 308 -19.32 -24.97 -10.93
C ALA A 308 -17.97 -24.31 -11.21
N VAL A 309 -17.42 -23.59 -10.22
CA VAL A 309 -16.07 -23.00 -10.29
C VAL A 309 -15.02 -24.08 -10.51
N LYS A 310 -15.09 -25.18 -9.75
CA LYS A 310 -14.20 -26.33 -9.87
C LYS A 310 -14.23 -26.96 -11.27
N ARG A 311 -15.42 -27.18 -11.84
CA ARG A 311 -15.58 -27.71 -13.21
C ARG A 311 -14.99 -26.76 -14.25
N TYR A 312 -15.19 -25.46 -14.07
CA TYR A 312 -14.62 -24.46 -14.96
C TYR A 312 -13.09 -24.45 -14.93
N LEU A 313 -12.49 -24.41 -13.73
CA LEU A 313 -11.03 -24.48 -13.57
C LEU A 313 -10.44 -25.74 -14.22
N ALA A 314 -11.14 -26.87 -14.10
CA ALA A 314 -10.69 -28.11 -14.72
C ALA A 314 -10.81 -28.13 -16.24
N ALA A 315 -11.81 -27.46 -16.82
CA ALA A 315 -11.96 -27.35 -18.27
C ALA A 315 -10.91 -26.42 -18.90
N GLY A 316 -10.48 -25.38 -18.16
CA GLY A 316 -9.56 -24.36 -18.67
C GLY A 316 -8.07 -24.75 -18.63
N VAL A 317 -7.70 -25.83 -17.95
CA VAL A 317 -6.29 -26.19 -17.69
C VAL A 317 -6.01 -27.61 -18.22
N PRO A 318 -5.30 -27.75 -19.35
CA PRO A 318 -4.90 -29.05 -19.86
C PRO A 318 -4.18 -29.89 -18.78
N GLY A 319 -4.63 -31.14 -18.56
CA GLY A 319 -4.09 -32.04 -17.53
C GLY A 319 -4.71 -31.90 -16.13
N PHE A 320 -5.58 -30.92 -15.91
CA PHE A 320 -6.26 -30.72 -14.65
C PHE A 320 -7.50 -31.62 -14.54
N ASN A 321 -7.42 -32.66 -13.70
CA ASN A 321 -8.51 -33.61 -13.55
C ASN A 321 -9.50 -33.14 -12.44
N PRO A 322 -10.78 -32.87 -12.77
CA PRO A 322 -11.77 -32.39 -11.81
C PRO A 322 -12.07 -33.40 -10.69
N ALA A 323 -11.83 -34.70 -10.91
CA ALA A 323 -12.03 -35.73 -9.90
C ALA A 323 -11.04 -35.60 -8.72
N ILE A 324 -9.94 -34.86 -8.89
CA ILE A 324 -8.85 -34.75 -7.92
C ILE A 324 -9.00 -33.49 -7.03
N LEU A 325 -10.03 -32.69 -7.27
CA LEU A 325 -10.39 -31.59 -6.37
C LEU A 325 -11.18 -32.14 -5.19
N GLU A 326 -10.49 -32.52 -4.12
CA GLU A 326 -11.10 -33.03 -2.91
C GLU A 326 -11.64 -31.88 -2.06
N ARG A 327 -12.96 -31.83 -1.89
CA ARG A 327 -13.56 -30.93 -0.88
C ARG A 327 -13.23 -31.49 0.51
N LYS A 328 -12.43 -30.78 1.30
CA LYS A 328 -12.11 -31.16 2.68
C LYS A 328 -12.73 -30.16 3.65
N GLY A 329 -13.80 -30.56 4.34
CA GLY A 329 -14.48 -29.72 5.33
C GLY A 329 -15.81 -29.13 4.86
N ALA A 330 -16.38 -28.26 5.69
CA ALA A 330 -17.77 -27.85 5.67
C ALA A 330 -18.08 -26.69 4.69
N ILE A 331 -17.51 -26.67 3.48
CA ILE A 331 -17.90 -25.64 2.49
C ILE A 331 -19.41 -25.71 2.28
N ASN A 332 -20.20 -24.69 2.57
CA ASN A 332 -21.65 -24.82 2.34
C ASN A 332 -21.89 -24.93 0.83
N GLY A 333 -22.34 -26.12 0.37
CA GLY A 333 -22.52 -26.41 -1.07
C GLY A 333 -23.56 -25.52 -1.75
N GLN A 334 -24.36 -24.78 -0.97
CA GLN A 334 -25.34 -23.82 -1.45
C GLN A 334 -24.78 -22.41 -1.67
N ASN A 335 -23.56 -22.12 -1.18
CA ASN A 335 -22.94 -20.83 -1.41
C ASN A 335 -22.70 -20.62 -2.91
N THR A 336 -23.16 -19.47 -3.40
CA THR A 336 -22.93 -19.04 -4.78
C THR A 336 -21.69 -18.14 -4.81
N TYR A 337 -20.76 -18.50 -5.67
CA TYR A 337 -19.52 -17.78 -5.92
C TYR A 337 -19.67 -17.06 -7.26
N ASP A 338 -19.15 -15.84 -7.31
CA ASP A 338 -19.13 -15.00 -8.50
C ASP A 338 -17.69 -14.58 -8.76
N VAL A 339 -17.10 -15.20 -9.77
CA VAL A 339 -15.68 -15.11 -10.08
C VAL A 339 -15.53 -14.52 -11.47
N LYS A 340 -15.05 -13.29 -11.52
CA LYS A 340 -14.67 -12.63 -12.79
C LYS A 340 -13.19 -12.94 -13.07
N ILE A 341 -12.92 -13.63 -14.16
CA ILE A 341 -11.59 -14.00 -14.61
C ILE A 341 -11.19 -13.03 -15.71
N GLU A 342 -10.18 -12.23 -15.43
CA GLU A 342 -9.65 -11.23 -16.35
C GLU A 342 -8.58 -11.83 -17.27
N PRO A 343 -8.25 -11.18 -18.39
CA PRO A 343 -7.15 -11.62 -19.24
C PRO A 343 -5.86 -11.81 -18.44
N GLU A 344 -5.05 -12.78 -18.83
CA GLU A 344 -3.75 -13.10 -18.21
C GLU A 344 -3.80 -13.69 -16.79
N MET A 345 -4.98 -13.85 -16.19
CA MET A 345 -5.11 -14.51 -14.89
C MET A 345 -4.71 -16.00 -14.97
N THR A 346 -3.92 -16.45 -14.00
CA THR A 346 -3.59 -17.87 -13.86
C THR A 346 -4.56 -18.59 -12.91
N VAL A 347 -4.52 -19.93 -12.89
CA VAL A 347 -5.24 -20.74 -11.88
C VAL A 347 -4.97 -20.24 -10.47
N ARG A 348 -3.69 -20.00 -10.14
CA ARG A 348 -3.27 -19.45 -8.85
C ARG A 348 -3.94 -18.11 -8.54
N ASP A 349 -4.08 -17.22 -9.51
CA ASP A 349 -4.72 -15.92 -9.31
C ASP A 349 -6.21 -16.06 -8.98
N VAL A 350 -6.89 -17.01 -9.63
CA VAL A 350 -8.28 -17.34 -9.33
C VAL A 350 -8.41 -17.95 -7.92
N LEU A 351 -7.51 -18.85 -7.54
CA LEU A 351 -7.49 -19.41 -6.18
C LEU A 351 -7.25 -18.34 -5.12
N ILE A 352 -6.31 -17.41 -5.35
CA ILE A 352 -6.05 -16.25 -4.48
C ILE A 352 -7.30 -15.37 -4.37
N MET A 353 -8.01 -15.12 -5.47
CA MET A 353 -9.24 -14.35 -5.47
C MET A 353 -10.32 -15.04 -4.62
N LEU A 354 -10.49 -16.34 -4.78
CA LEU A 354 -11.45 -17.13 -4.00
C LEU A 354 -11.12 -17.07 -2.49
N THR A 355 -9.85 -17.18 -2.14
CA THR A 355 -9.40 -17.02 -0.75
C THR A 355 -9.70 -15.64 -0.20
N LYS A 356 -9.42 -14.57 -0.96
CA LYS A 356 -9.70 -13.20 -0.50
C LYS A 356 -11.19 -12.92 -0.33
N LYS A 357 -11.97 -13.23 -1.37
CA LYS A 357 -13.37 -12.82 -1.46
C LYS A 357 -14.27 -13.68 -0.58
N TYR A 358 -13.91 -14.95 -0.38
CA TYR A 358 -14.75 -15.94 0.29
C TYR A 358 -14.06 -16.65 1.47
N GLY A 359 -12.81 -16.32 1.79
CA GLY A 359 -12.05 -16.96 2.88
C GLY A 359 -11.71 -18.43 2.64
N LEU A 360 -11.74 -18.88 1.38
CA LEU A 360 -11.40 -20.25 1.02
C LEU A 360 -9.90 -20.49 1.18
N ARG A 361 -9.50 -21.39 2.08
CA ARG A 361 -8.11 -21.86 2.15
C ARG A 361 -7.93 -23.02 1.20
N TRP A 362 -6.78 -23.11 0.54
CA TRP A 362 -6.49 -24.21 -0.36
C TRP A 362 -5.10 -24.81 -0.15
N HIS A 363 -5.01 -26.11 -0.42
CA HIS A 363 -3.78 -26.88 -0.49
C HIS A 363 -3.72 -27.59 -1.84
N ALA A 364 -2.70 -27.27 -2.63
CA ALA A 364 -2.44 -27.83 -3.95
C ALA A 364 -1.30 -28.85 -3.90
N GLY A 365 -1.61 -30.14 -4.09
CA GLY A 365 -0.64 -31.20 -4.30
C GLY A 365 -0.43 -31.48 -5.79
N ILE A 366 0.76 -31.25 -6.33
CA ILE A 366 1.11 -31.50 -7.73
C ILE A 366 1.79 -32.87 -7.82
N ARG A 367 1.12 -33.84 -8.44
CA ARG A 367 1.67 -35.16 -8.75
C ARG A 367 2.27 -35.14 -10.14
N LEU A 368 3.56 -35.37 -10.26
CA LEU A 368 4.14 -35.67 -11.57
C LEU A 368 3.71 -37.09 -11.96
N GLY A 369 2.96 -37.23 -13.05
CA GLY A 369 2.56 -38.54 -13.54
C GLY A 369 3.78 -39.36 -13.91
N LYS A 370 3.90 -40.59 -13.39
CA LYS A 370 4.78 -41.59 -14.04
C LYS A 370 4.23 -41.81 -15.45
N PRO A 371 5.06 -41.82 -16.50
CA PRO A 371 4.60 -42.22 -17.82
C PRO A 371 4.05 -43.66 -17.72
N GLU A 372 2.74 -43.81 -17.78
CA GLU A 372 2.08 -45.12 -17.86
C GLU A 372 2.13 -45.58 -19.32
N GLY A 373 3.12 -46.42 -19.64
CA GLY A 373 3.29 -47.02 -20.97
C GLY A 373 4.20 -46.22 -21.91
N ASP A 374 4.70 -46.93 -22.92
CA ASP A 374 5.74 -46.52 -23.89
C ASP A 374 5.34 -45.37 -24.84
N GLN A 375 4.23 -44.68 -24.57
CA GLN A 375 3.76 -43.54 -25.36
C GLN A 375 3.73 -42.30 -24.47
N GLY A 376 4.90 -41.67 -24.41
CA GLY A 376 5.24 -40.54 -23.57
C GLY A 376 4.26 -39.37 -23.65
N ASN A 377 3.75 -39.00 -22.48
CA ASN A 377 3.79 -37.65 -21.92
C ASN A 377 3.16 -37.72 -20.52
N GLY A 378 4.00 -37.78 -19.49
CA GLY A 378 3.53 -37.77 -18.10
C GLY A 378 2.93 -36.41 -17.77
N HIS A 379 1.60 -36.29 -17.83
CA HIS A 379 0.93 -35.05 -17.43
C HIS A 379 1.00 -34.87 -15.91
N ALA A 380 1.42 -33.68 -15.47
CA ALA A 380 1.29 -33.28 -14.08
C ALA A 380 -0.20 -33.24 -13.68
N ARG A 381 -0.56 -33.84 -12.55
CA ARG A 381 -1.91 -33.86 -11.99
C ARG A 381 -1.95 -32.97 -10.75
N VAL A 382 -2.90 -32.05 -10.69
CA VAL A 382 -3.11 -31.20 -9.50
C VAL A 382 -4.22 -31.78 -8.65
N VAL A 383 -3.94 -31.93 -7.36
CA VAL A 383 -4.91 -32.18 -6.29
C VAL A 383 -5.12 -30.85 -5.58
N LEU A 384 -6.30 -30.24 -5.64
CA LEU A 384 -6.61 -29.15 -4.73
C LEU A 384 -7.54 -29.64 -3.64
N SER A 385 -7.24 -29.26 -2.41
CA SER A 385 -8.18 -29.38 -1.30
C SER A 385 -8.50 -28.01 -0.73
N PHE A 386 -9.77 -27.81 -0.38
CA PHE A 386 -10.27 -26.52 0.11
C PHE A 386 -10.90 -26.69 1.48
N THR A 387 -10.58 -25.79 2.40
CA THR A 387 -11.21 -25.68 3.73
C THR A 387 -11.79 -24.27 3.90
N GLU A 388 -13.00 -24.15 4.44
CA GLU A 388 -13.51 -22.84 4.86
C GLU A 388 -12.66 -22.36 6.05
N GLY A 389 -12.13 -21.14 5.93
CA GLY A 389 -11.67 -20.38 7.08
C GLY A 389 -12.81 -19.57 7.65
N GLU A 390 -12.79 -19.29 8.95
CA GLU A 390 -13.55 -18.16 9.46
C GLU A 390 -13.03 -16.91 8.75
N VAL A 391 -13.83 -16.35 7.85
CA VAL A 391 -13.52 -15.05 7.24
C VAL A 391 -13.54 -14.04 8.39
N PRO A 392 -12.46 -13.29 8.64
CA PRO A 392 -12.55 -12.16 9.56
C PRO A 392 -13.68 -11.27 9.04
N ALA A 393 -14.71 -11.04 9.86
CA ALA A 393 -15.94 -10.34 9.47
C ALA A 393 -15.67 -8.94 8.86
N GLU A 394 -14.47 -8.39 9.06
CA GLU A 394 -14.01 -7.10 8.56
C GLU A 394 -13.53 -7.11 7.08
N ALA A 395 -13.37 -8.27 6.45
CA ALA A 395 -12.88 -8.37 5.06
C ALA A 395 -14.00 -8.44 4.00
N VAL A 396 -15.27 -8.57 4.41
CA VAL A 396 -16.41 -8.55 3.49
C VAL A 396 -16.99 -7.14 3.47
N ASP A 397 -16.48 -6.30 2.56
CA ASP A 397 -17.13 -5.02 2.23
C ASP A 397 -18.54 -5.34 1.69
N ARG A 398 -19.54 -5.24 2.56
CA ARG A 398 -20.96 -5.40 2.20
C ARG A 398 -21.42 -4.15 1.47
N ARG A 399 -20.98 -3.98 0.23
CA ARG A 399 -21.67 -3.17 -0.77
C ARG A 399 -21.94 -4.03 -2.00
N ILE A 400 -23.10 -4.69 -1.96
CA ILE A 400 -23.87 -5.03 -3.15
C ILE A 400 -24.60 -3.77 -3.57
#